data_AF-A0A1H3AEL5-F1
#
_entry.id   AF-A0A1H3AEL5-F1
#
_cell.length_a   1.000
_cell.length_b   1.000
_cell.length_c   1.000
_cell.angle_alpha   90.00
_cell.angle_beta   90.00
_cell.angle_gamma   90.00
#
_symmetry.space_group_name_H-M   'P 1'
#
loop_
_entity.id
_entity.type
_entity.pdbx_description
1 polymer ?
#
loop_
_entity_poly.entity_id
_entity_poly.type
_entity_poly.pdbx_seq_one_letter_code
_entity_poly.pdbx_strand_id
1 'polypeptide(L)'
;MLRYGGVIWVLWGKRQNEGPGKFPNGGWARLDSIKAGKWKPWHPRPVLIPADRFLEKNHDKQFYWIKLESGMLIQALLAERNDEHRVSILSPKRLHPSIIGYMTVGQG
;
A
#
# COMPACT_ATOMS: atom_id res chain seq x y z
N MET A 1 -4.42 -18.43 8.54
CA MET A 1 -2.94 -18.41 8.64
C MET A 1 -2.39 -18.74 7.25
N LEU A 2 -1.94 -17.75 6.46
CA LEU A 2 -1.37 -18.01 5.13
C LEU A 2 0.15 -18.22 5.31
N ARG A 3 0.59 -19.48 5.25
CA ARG A 3 1.99 -19.85 5.08
C ARG A 3 2.18 -20.26 3.61
N TYR A 4 3.23 -19.74 2.96
CA TYR A 4 3.73 -20.02 1.60
C TYR A 4 2.99 -19.38 0.40
N GLY A 5 3.64 -18.39 -0.22
CA GLY A 5 3.64 -18.13 -1.67
C GLY A 5 2.34 -17.68 -2.38
N GLY A 6 1.20 -17.65 -1.70
CA GLY A 6 -0.08 -17.31 -2.34
C GLY A 6 -0.16 -15.83 -2.77
N VAL A 7 -0.35 -15.61 -4.07
CA VAL A 7 -0.78 -14.31 -4.61
C VAL A 7 -2.30 -14.32 -4.73
N ILE A 8 -2.94 -13.30 -4.17
CA ILE A 8 -4.40 -13.14 -4.23
C ILE A 8 -4.76 -11.79 -4.83
N TRP A 9 -5.90 -11.74 -5.52
CA TRP A 9 -6.46 -10.49 -6.00
C TRP A 9 -7.28 -9.84 -4.89
N VAL A 10 -6.98 -8.57 -4.59
CA VAL A 10 -7.66 -7.77 -3.58
C VAL A 10 -8.03 -6.42 -4.18
N LEU A 11 -9.21 -5.91 -3.82
CA LEU A 11 -9.65 -4.60 -4.28
C LEU A 11 -8.77 -3.48 -3.71
N TRP A 12 -8.33 -2.57 -4.57
CA TRP A 12 -7.54 -1.41 -4.17
C TRP A 12 -8.44 -0.31 -3.61
N GLY A 13 -8.31 -0.07 -2.30
CA GLY A 13 -8.88 1.07 -1.61
C GLY A 13 -10.41 1.12 -1.65
N LYS A 14 -10.99 2.15 -1.04
CA LYS A 14 -12.42 2.44 -1.21
C LYS A 14 -12.60 3.48 -2.32
N ARG A 15 -13.46 3.19 -3.29
CA ARG A 15 -13.86 4.15 -4.32
C ARG A 15 -14.81 5.19 -3.73
N GLN A 16 -14.82 6.38 -4.33
CA GLN A 16 -15.66 7.50 -3.85
C GLN A 16 -17.17 7.18 -3.98
N ASN A 17 -17.54 6.43 -5.02
CA ASN A 17 -18.92 6.06 -5.33
C ASN A 17 -19.43 4.79 -4.62
N GLU A 18 -18.61 4.09 -3.83
CA GLU A 18 -18.99 2.84 -3.13
C GLU A 18 -19.93 3.04 -1.93
N GLY A 19 -20.47 4.25 -1.72
CA GLY A 19 -21.35 4.55 -0.59
C GLY A 19 -20.60 4.62 0.76
N PRO A 20 -21.35 4.65 1.88
CA PRO A 20 -20.79 4.91 3.20
C PRO A 20 -19.92 3.77 3.76
N GLY A 21 -18.76 4.15 4.31
CA GLY A 21 -18.39 3.78 5.69
C GLY A 21 -17.65 2.48 5.98
N LYS A 22 -17.38 1.59 5.03
CA LYS A 22 -16.65 0.34 5.36
C LYS A 22 -15.15 0.52 5.52
N PHE A 23 -14.51 1.36 4.69
CA PHE A 23 -13.06 1.60 4.66
C PHE A 23 -12.73 3.09 4.48
N PRO A 24 -11.50 3.53 4.82
CA PRO A 24 -11.03 4.87 4.50
C PRO A 24 -11.13 5.14 2.99
N ASN A 25 -11.50 6.37 2.61
CA ASN A 25 -11.57 6.77 1.21
C ASN A 25 -10.18 6.77 0.56
N GLY A 26 -10.10 6.27 -0.67
CA GLY A 26 -8.89 6.28 -1.47
C GLY A 26 -8.03 5.04 -1.29
N GLY A 27 -6.90 5.05 -1.98
CA GLY A 27 -5.99 3.91 -2.11
C GLY A 27 -4.69 4.04 -1.31
N TRP A 28 -4.62 4.94 -0.33
CA TRP A 28 -3.38 5.32 0.36
C TRP A 28 -3.51 5.23 1.88
N ALA A 29 -2.53 4.61 2.51
CA ALA A 29 -2.42 4.50 3.95
C ALA A 29 -1.19 5.25 4.44
N ARG A 30 -1.40 6.42 5.07
CA ARG A 30 -0.30 7.23 5.59
C ARG A 30 0.38 6.54 6.77
N LEU A 31 1.71 6.45 6.75
CA LEU A 31 2.49 5.80 7.80
C LEU A 31 2.21 6.39 9.20
N ASP A 32 2.13 7.72 9.32
CA ASP A 32 1.79 8.37 10.60
C ASP A 32 0.38 7.99 11.10
N SER A 33 -0.56 7.82 10.17
CA SER A 33 -1.95 7.42 10.48
C SER A 33 -1.99 5.97 11.01
N ILE A 34 -1.18 5.09 10.41
CA ILE A 34 -1.01 3.70 10.85
C ILE A 34 -0.37 3.66 12.23
N LYS A 35 0.75 4.37 12.44
CA LYS A 35 1.45 4.44 13.72
C LYS A 35 0.58 5.04 14.84
N ALA A 36 -0.26 6.02 14.52
CA ALA A 36 -1.24 6.58 15.45
C ALA A 36 -2.41 5.63 15.77
N GLY A 37 -2.42 4.41 15.22
CA GLY A 37 -3.45 3.40 15.49
C GLY A 37 -4.79 3.67 14.81
N LYS A 38 -4.88 4.65 13.90
CA LYS A 38 -6.14 4.98 13.21
C LYS A 38 -6.67 3.81 12.40
N TRP A 39 -5.79 2.92 11.94
CA TRP A 39 -6.15 1.76 11.13
C TRP A 39 -6.57 0.53 11.95
N LYS A 40 -6.44 0.55 13.28
CA LYS A 40 -6.77 -0.59 14.17
C LYS A 40 -8.16 -1.23 13.90
N PRO A 41 -9.23 -0.46 13.65
CA PRO A 41 -10.56 -1.03 13.39
C PRO A 41 -10.64 -1.93 12.14
N TRP A 42 -9.62 -1.92 11.28
CA TRP A 42 -9.54 -2.68 10.04
C TRP A 42 -8.46 -3.77 10.07
N HIS A 43 -8.01 -4.21 11.25
CA HIS A 43 -7.03 -5.28 11.42
C HIS A 43 -5.86 -5.20 10.42
N PRO A 44 -5.10 -4.08 10.42
CA PRO A 44 -4.17 -3.77 9.35
C PRO A 44 -3.00 -4.75 9.33
N ARG A 45 -2.73 -5.33 8.16
CA ARG A 45 -1.61 -6.26 7.94
C ARG A 45 -0.68 -5.73 6.85
N PRO A 46 0.66 -5.72 7.04
CA PRO A 46 1.57 -5.38 5.96
C PRO A 46 1.53 -6.45 4.87
N VAL A 47 1.48 -6.01 3.61
CA VAL A 47 1.54 -6.87 2.43
C VAL A 47 2.46 -6.25 1.37
N LEU A 48 2.87 -7.07 0.40
CA LEU A 48 3.71 -6.66 -0.72
C LEU A 48 2.92 -6.81 -2.02
N ILE A 49 3.05 -5.83 -2.91
CA ILE A 49 2.43 -5.86 -4.23
C ILE A 49 3.55 -6.04 -5.28
N PRO A 50 3.54 -7.16 -6.03
CA PRO A 50 4.41 -7.29 -7.19
C PRO A 50 3.92 -6.36 -8.31
N ALA A 51 4.83 -5.60 -8.89
CA ALA A 51 4.57 -4.73 -10.01
C ALA A 51 5.86 -4.50 -10.79
N ASP A 52 5.74 -4.25 -12.10
CA ASP A 52 6.90 -3.88 -12.93
C ASP A 52 7.21 -2.38 -12.81
N ARG A 53 6.17 -1.56 -12.64
CA ARG A 53 6.24 -0.09 -12.64
C ARG A 53 5.13 0.51 -11.77
N PHE A 54 5.31 1.74 -11.31
CA PHE A 54 4.26 2.55 -10.69
C PHE A 54 4.24 3.98 -11.25
N LEU A 55 3.11 4.65 -11.12
CA LEU A 55 2.91 6.01 -11.60
C LEU A 55 3.14 7.01 -10.46
N GLU A 56 4.05 7.96 -10.65
CA GLU A 56 4.26 9.08 -9.74
C GLU A 56 3.87 10.40 -10.39
N LYS A 57 3.36 11.33 -9.58
CA LYS A 57 3.09 12.71 -9.99
C LYS A 57 4.16 13.62 -9.39
N ASN A 58 4.91 14.31 -10.23
CA ASN A 58 5.95 15.22 -9.77
C ASN A 58 5.37 16.56 -9.25
N HIS A 59 6.27 17.45 -8.80
CA HIS A 59 5.90 18.78 -8.33
C HIS A 59 5.23 19.66 -9.41
N ASP A 60 5.59 19.46 -10.67
CA ASP A 60 5.00 20.15 -11.84
C ASP A 60 3.68 19.53 -12.31
N LYS A 61 3.10 18.63 -11.52
CA LYS A 61 1.85 17.91 -11.78
C LYS A 61 1.88 16.99 -13.01
N GLN A 62 3.07 16.66 -13.52
CA GLN A 62 3.26 15.70 -14.60
C GLN A 62 3.38 14.28 -14.06
N PHE A 63 2.93 13.31 -14.84
CA PHE A 63 2.91 11.89 -14.47
C PHE A 63 4.05 11.13 -15.15
N TYR A 64 4.78 10.33 -14.40
CA TYR A 64 5.87 9.49 -14.93
C TYR A 64 5.76 8.07 -14.41
N TRP A 65 6.04 7.11 -15.29
CA TRP A 65 6.18 5.72 -14.92
C TRP A 65 7.58 5.45 -14.40
N ILE A 66 7.68 4.96 -13.18
CA ILE A 66 8.93 4.55 -12.55
C ILE A 66 8.98 3.04 -12.58
N LYS A 67 10.06 2.49 -13.13
CA LYS A 67 10.31 1.05 -13.18
C LYS A 67 10.84 0.56 -11.83
N LEU A 68 10.32 -0.55 -11.35
CA LEU A 68 10.86 -1.26 -10.19
C LEU A 68 12.01 -2.16 -10.63
N GLU A 69 13.10 -2.15 -9.86
CA GLU A 69 14.22 -3.05 -10.10
C GLU A 69 13.84 -4.49 -9.73
N SER A 70 14.58 -5.46 -10.28
CA SER A 70 14.35 -6.86 -9.98
C SER A 70 14.46 -7.12 -8.47
N GLY A 71 13.44 -7.75 -7.89
CA GLY A 71 13.36 -8.01 -6.44
C GLY A 71 12.73 -6.89 -5.62
N MET A 72 12.44 -5.72 -6.21
CA MET A 72 11.67 -4.68 -5.54
C MET A 72 10.16 -4.97 -5.58
N LEU A 73 9.48 -4.67 -4.48
CA LEU A 73 8.04 -4.82 -4.31
C LEU A 73 7.48 -3.57 -3.65
N ILE A 74 6.21 -3.25 -3.92
CA ILE A 74 5.56 -2.08 -3.30
C ILE A 74 4.98 -2.50 -1.95
N GLN A 75 5.38 -1.80 -0.89
CA GLN A 75 4.81 -2.01 0.43
C GLN A 75 3.40 -1.41 0.52
N ALA A 76 2.47 -2.22 1.04
CA ALA A 76 1.08 -1.83 1.21
C ALA A 76 0.51 -2.32 2.55
N LEU A 77 -0.69 -1.86 2.86
CA LEU A 77 -1.49 -2.26 4.00
C LEU A 77 -2.75 -2.95 3.50
N LEU A 78 -2.97 -4.16 3.97
CA LEU A 78 -4.22 -4.89 3.82
C LEU A 78 -5.11 -4.56 5.02
N ALA A 79 -6.26 -3.97 4.71
CA ALA A 79 -7.33 -3.67 5.65
C ALA A 79 -8.44 -4.72 5.50
N GLU A 80 -8.99 -5.17 6.62
CA GLU A 80 -10.01 -6.20 6.69
C GLU A 80 -11.14 -5.77 7.61
N ARG A 81 -12.39 -5.88 7.12
CA ARG A 81 -13.60 -5.62 7.91
C ARG A 81 -14.79 -6.32 7.31
N ASN A 82 -15.55 -7.05 8.13
CA ASN A 82 -16.76 -7.77 7.71
C ASN A 82 -16.52 -8.65 6.47
N ASP A 83 -15.45 -9.46 6.51
CA ASP A 83 -14.98 -10.35 5.43
C ASP A 83 -14.55 -9.66 4.12
N GLU A 84 -14.64 -8.34 4.05
CA GLU A 84 -14.09 -7.56 2.95
C GLU A 84 -12.62 -7.24 3.18
N HIS A 85 -11.85 -7.28 2.10
CA HIS A 85 -10.43 -6.95 2.08
C HIS A 85 -10.18 -5.78 1.14
N ARG A 86 -9.40 -4.80 1.60
CA ARG A 86 -8.94 -3.66 0.79
C ARG A 86 -7.45 -3.49 0.93
N VAL A 87 -6.75 -3.29 -0.18
CA VAL A 87 -5.34 -2.93 -0.16
C VAL A 87 -5.16 -1.42 -0.33
N SER A 88 -4.26 -0.82 0.44
CA SER A 88 -3.89 0.59 0.32
C SER A 88 -2.38 0.73 0.34
N ILE A 89 -1.84 1.52 -0.59
CA ILE A 89 -0.40 1.75 -0.72
C ILE A 89 0.10 2.52 0.49
N LEU A 90 1.22 2.08 1.05
CA LEU A 90 1.84 2.79 2.15
C LEU A 90 2.44 4.11 1.63
N SER A 91 2.06 5.24 2.23
CA SER A 91 2.66 6.54 1.90
C SER A 91 3.30 7.22 3.12
N PRO A 92 4.54 7.70 3.01
CA PRO A 92 5.11 8.62 3.99
C PRO A 92 4.50 10.02 3.91
N LYS A 93 4.74 10.81 4.96
CA LYS A 93 4.35 12.24 5.05
C LYS A 93 5.01 13.13 4.00
N ARG A 94 6.19 12.72 3.51
CA ARG A 94 6.92 13.29 2.37
C ARG A 94 7.33 12.11 1.51
N LEU A 95 7.07 12.18 0.20
CA LEU A 95 7.67 11.28 -0.78
C LEU A 95 9.19 11.51 -0.74
N HIS A 96 9.86 10.89 0.23
CA HIS A 96 11.29 10.80 0.25
C HIS A 96 11.65 9.57 -0.59
N PRO A 97 12.58 9.67 -1.56
CA PRO A 97 12.94 8.56 -2.46
C PRO A 97 13.29 7.25 -1.75
N SER A 98 13.64 7.32 -0.46
CA SER A 98 14.06 6.18 0.34
C SER A 98 12.96 5.15 0.64
N ILE A 99 11.66 5.44 0.47
CA ILE A 99 10.61 4.44 0.81
C ILE A 99 10.31 3.44 -0.32
N ILE A 100 10.78 3.71 -1.54
CA ILE A 100 10.84 2.70 -2.60
C ILE A 100 12.07 1.78 -2.39
N GLY A 101 13.02 2.17 -1.53
CA GLY A 101 14.34 1.54 -1.37
C GLY A 101 14.61 0.79 -0.05
N TYR A 102 13.62 0.52 0.81
CA TYR A 102 13.85 -0.32 1.99
C TYR A 102 13.42 -1.78 1.78
N MET A 103 14.08 -2.45 0.83
CA MET A 103 14.47 -3.85 0.99
C MET A 103 15.95 -3.95 0.62
N THR A 104 16.83 -3.41 1.46
CA THR A 104 18.13 -4.06 1.64
C THR A 104 17.83 -5.43 2.25
N VAL A 105 17.96 -6.47 1.44
CA VAL A 105 18.19 -7.83 1.94
C VAL A 105 19.24 -7.70 3.03
N GLY A 106 18.85 -8.00 4.27
CA GLY A 106 19.81 -8.11 5.36
C GLY A 106 20.81 -9.17 4.94
N GLN A 107 22.08 -8.78 4.82
CA GLN A 107 23.16 -9.75 4.85
C GLN A 107 23.19 -10.34 6.27
N GLY A 108 23.14 -11.66 6.33
CA GLY A 108 23.20 -12.50 7.52
C GLY A 108 23.02 -13.94 7.13
#